data_AF-S2REE6-F1
#
_entry.id   AF-S2REE6-F1
#
_cell.length_a   1.000
_cell.length_b   1.000
_cell.length_c   1.000
_cell.angle_alpha   90.00
_cell.angle_beta   90.00
_cell.angle_gamma   90.00
#
_symmetry.space_group_name_H-M   'P 1'
#
loop_
_entity.id
_entity.type
_entity.pdbx_description
1 polymer ?
#
loop_
_entity_poly.entity_id
_entity_poly.type
_entity_poly.pdbx_seq_one_letter_code
_entity_poly.pdbx_strand_id
1 'polypeptide(L)' 'MADPEPLPQDSPLWGMTNVLLTPHISGTVPQLRDKVFKIFNDNLKTLISSGQLASHQVDLTRGY' A
#
# COMPACT_ATOMS: atom_id res chain seq x y z
N MET A 1 8.29 5.07 4.32
CA MET A 1 7.84 3.72 4.70
C MET A 1 8.94 3.12 5.55
N ALA A 2 8.59 2.46 6.65
CA ALA A 2 9.53 1.75 7.50
C ALA A 2 9.22 0.25 7.46
N ASP A 3 10.15 -0.61 7.87
CA ASP A 3 9.89 -2.04 8.07
C ASP A 3 10.54 -2.46 9.39
N PRO A 4 9.78 -3.00 10.36
CA PRO A 4 8.33 -3.21 10.37
C PRO A 4 7.51 -1.93 10.59
N GLU A 5 6.20 -1.99 10.34
CA GLU A 5 5.24 -0.92 10.63
C GLU A 5 4.23 -1.33 11.73
N PRO A 6 4.06 -0.56 12.82
CA PRO A 6 4.78 0.68 13.14
C PRO A 6 6.26 0.42 13.47
N LEU A 7 7.09 1.45 13.30
CA LEU A 7 8.52 1.34 13.58
C LEU A 7 8.74 0.98 15.07
N PRO A 8 9.57 -0.03 15.39
CA PRO A 8 9.86 -0.43 16.78
C PRO A 8 10.44 0.73 17.58
N GLN A 9 10.08 0.81 18.87
CA GLN A 9 10.53 1.90 19.75
C GLN A 9 12.04 1.90 19.99
N ASP A 10 12.69 0.73 19.90
CA ASP A 10 14.13 0.54 20.04
C ASP A 10 14.91 0.73 18.73
N SER A 11 14.24 1.13 17.64
CA SER A 11 14.89 1.37 16.36
C SER A 11 15.93 2.50 16.45
N PRO A 12 17.15 2.30 15.92
CA PRO A 12 18.18 3.35 15.93
C PRO A 12 17.79 4.56 15.09
N LEU A 13 16.83 4.42 14.17
CA LEU A 13 16.33 5.49 13.31
C LEU A 13 15.77 6.67 14.12
N TRP A 14 15.24 6.44 15.32
CA TRP A 14 14.73 7.51 16.19
C TRP A 14 15.81 8.50 16.64
N GLY A 15 17.07 8.08 16.71
CA GLY A 15 18.19 8.89 17.20
C GLY A 15 19.11 9.45 16.11
N MET A 16 18.89 9.13 14.84
CA MET A 16 19.77 9.57 13.75
C MET A 16 19.54 11.04 13.40
N THR A 17 20.56 11.88 13.59
CA THR A 17 20.48 13.33 13.34
C THR A 17 20.45 13.71 11.85
N ASN A 18 20.81 12.76 10.98
CA ASN A 18 20.85 12.91 9.53
C ASN A 18 19.64 12.28 8.82
N VAL A 19 18.58 11.92 9.56
CA VAL A 19 17.37 11.27 9.02
C VAL A 19 16.13 12.08 9.39
N LEU A 20 15.27 12.34 8.41
CA LEU A 20 13.92 12.87 8.65
C LEU A 20 12.91 11.72 8.55
N LEU A 21 12.35 11.30 9.69
CA LEU A 21 11.25 10.33 9.71
C LEU A 21 9.90 11.02 9.51
N THR A 22 9.09 10.44 8.62
CA THR A 22 7.67 10.75 8.48
C THR A 22 6.87 9.45 8.60
N PRO A 23 5.66 9.48 9.20
CA PRO A 23 4.77 8.32 9.18
C PRO A 23 4.47 7.88 7.74
N HIS A 24 4.05 6.63 7.55
CA HIS A 24 3.66 6.11 6.24
C HIS A 24 2.29 6.65 5.78
N ILE A 25 2.25 7.96 5.50
CA ILE A 25 1.04 8.69 5.13
C ILE A 25 1.23 9.52 3.85
N SER A 26 2.41 9.52 3.24
CA SER A 26 2.68 10.29 2.01
C SER A 26 1.79 9.89 0.84
N GLY A 27 1.35 8.63 0.78
CA GLY A 27 0.38 8.15 -0.21
C GLY A 27 -1.06 8.57 0.07
N THR A 28 -1.37 9.06 1.28
CA THR A 28 -2.75 9.42 1.67
C THR A 28 -3.08 10.81 1.17
N VAL A 29 -3.88 10.87 0.10
CA VAL A 29 -4.39 12.11 -0.49
C VAL A 29 -5.91 12.15 -0.44
N PRO A 30 -6.54 13.33 -0.55
CA PRO A 30 -7.99 13.43 -0.71
C PRO A 30 -8.49 12.50 -1.83
N GLN A 31 -9.67 11.91 -1.62
CA GLN A 31 -10.32 10.96 -2.54
C GLN A 31 -9.56 9.65 -2.84
N LEU A 32 -8.39 9.40 -2.23
CA LEU A 32 -7.66 8.14 -2.43
C LEU A 32 -8.55 6.94 -2.13
N ARG A 33 -9.24 6.97 -0.98
CA ARG A 33 -10.09 5.87 -0.52
C ARG A 33 -11.18 5.57 -1.56
N ASP A 34 -11.92 6.57 -2.01
CA ASP A 34 -13.00 6.37 -2.98
C ASP A 34 -12.49 5.75 -4.29
N LYS A 35 -11.34 6.23 -4.80
CA LYS A 35 -10.73 5.70 -6.02
C LYS A 35 -10.26 4.25 -5.86
N VAL A 36 -9.59 3.94 -4.75
CA VAL A 36 -9.08 2.59 -4.47
C VAL A 36 -10.24 1.62 -4.22
N PHE A 37 -11.26 2.02 -3.45
CA PHE A 37 -12.43 1.18 -3.20
C PHE A 37 -13.25 0.91 -4.45
N LYS A 38 -13.30 1.86 -5.41
CA LYS A 38 -13.90 1.58 -6.71
C LYS A 38 -13.20 0.42 -7.42
N ILE A 39 -11.87 0.46 -7.54
CA ILE A 39 -11.08 -0.60 -8.17
C ILE A 39 -11.26 -1.93 -7.42
N PHE A 40 -11.16 -1.89 -6.09
CA PHE A 40 -11.33 -3.06 -5.23
C PHE A 40 -12.70 -3.72 -5.43
N ASN A 41 -13.78 -2.94 -5.42
CA ASN A 41 -15.14 -3.46 -5.56
C ASN A 41 -15.38 -4.08 -6.95
N ASP A 42 -14.88 -3.45 -8.01
CA ASP A 42 -15.03 -3.98 -9.38
C ASP A 42 -14.23 -5.30 -9.53
N ASN A 43 -13.04 -5.39 -8.94
CA ASN A 43 -12.24 -6.61 -8.88
C ASN A 43 -12.88 -7.71 -8.02
N LEU A 44 -13.44 -7.38 -6.85
CA LEU A 44 -14.08 -8.35 -5.97
C LEU A 44 -15.28 -9.02 -6.65
N LYS A 45 -16.13 -8.24 -7.33
CA LYS A 45 -17.29 -8.76 -8.06
C LYS A 45 -16.89 -9.74 -9.16
N THR A 46 -15.90 -9.36 -9.97
CA THR A 46 -15.42 -10.19 -11.09
C THR A 46 -14.72 -11.45 -10.59
N LEU A 47 -13.88 -11.32 -9.57
CA LEU A 47 -13.20 -12.45 -8.93
C LEU A 47 -14.19 -13.50 -8.45
N ILE A 48 -15.29 -13.09 -7.79
CA ILE A 48 -16.34 -14.01 -7.34
C ILE A 48 -17.06 -14.67 -8.52
N SER A 49 -17.34 -13.93 -9.60
CA SER A 49 -18.13 -14.47 -10.72
C SER A 49 -17.36 -15.36 -11.70
N SER A 50 -16.07 -15.08 -11.93
CA SER A 50 -15.29 -15.70 -13.02
C SER A 50 -13.90 -16.16 -12.58
N GLY A 51 -13.50 -15.90 -11.33
CA GLY A 51 -12.15 -16.19 -10.85
C GLY A 51 -11.07 -15.26 -11.41
N GLN A 52 -11.45 -14.17 -12.09
CA GLN A 52 -10.53 -13.23 -12.74
C GLN A 52 -10.70 -11.82 -12.17
N LEU A 53 -9.62 -11.03 -12.13
CA LEU A 53 -9.67 -9.62 -11.77
C LEU A 53 -10.10 -8.77 -12.97
N ALA A 54 -10.85 -7.70 -12.74
CA ALA A 54 -11.24 -6.75 -13.77
C ALA A 54 -10.07 -5.86 -14.23
N SER A 55 -9.14 -5.52 -13.33
CA SER A 55 -8.03 -4.62 -13.60
C SER A 55 -6.92 -4.71 -12.54
N HIS A 56 -5.79 -4.05 -12.80
CA HIS A 56 -4.66 -3.90 -11.85
C HIS A 56 -4.08 -5.23 -11.36
N GLN A 57 -4.16 -6.29 -12.18
CA GLN A 57 -3.48 -7.55 -11.88
C GLN A 57 -1.96 -7.35 -11.99
N VAL A 58 -1.28 -7.67 -10.90
CA VAL A 58 0.17 -7.67 -10.77
C VAL A 58 0.70 -8.98 -11.32
N ASP A 59 1.65 -8.91 -12.24
CA ASP A 59 2.38 -10.07 -12.76
C ASP A 59 3.65 -10.28 -11.93
N LEU A 60 3.60 -11.28 -11.04
CA LEU A 60 4.69 -11.61 -10.12
C LEU A 60 5.94 -12.16 -10.83
N THR A 61 5.84 -12.58 -12.09
CA THR A 61 7.00 -13.08 -12.85
C THR A 61 7.90 -11.95 -13.36
N ARG A 62 7.39 -10.71 -13.39
CA ARG A 62 8.11 -9.56 -13.93
C ARG A 62 9.11 -8.94 -12.96
N GLY A 63 9.09 -9.35 -11.69
CA GLY A 63 10.15 -9.06 -10.71
C GLY A 63 10.38 -7.58 -10.39
N TYR A 64 9.35 -6.73 -10.52
CA TYR A 64 9.37 -5.37 -9.99
C TYR A 64 9.15 -5.33 -8.47
#